data_AF-A0A0Q5WHM0-F1
#
_entry.id   AF-A0A0Q5WHM0-F1
#
_cell.length_a   1.000
_cell.length_b   1.000
_cell.length_c   1.000
_cell.angle_alpha   90.00
_cell.angle_beta   90.00
_cell.angle_gamma   90.00
#
_symmetry.space_group_name_H-M   'P 1'
#
loop_
_entity.id
_entity.type
_entity.pdbx_description
1 polymer ?
#
loop_
_entity_poly.entity_id
_entity_poly.type
_entity_poly.pdbx_seq_one_letter_code
_entity_poly.pdbx_strand_id
1 'polypeptide(L)'
;MTQQTTADDRDLVITRHIAASPNALFRCWTEPALIRQWFVPRPWTIASAEIDLRVGGANLIVMQSPEGEEMPNRGVYLEIVPDRKIVFTDAYIHAWTPSEKPFMTGIITFEPEDGGTRYTARVRHWTKTDRDAHEQMGFHEGWGQCADQLAALAATL
;
A
#
# COMPACT_ATOMS: atom_id res chain seq x y z
N MET A 1 -2.09 -23.86 -7.53
CA MET A 1 -0.65 -23.72 -7.25
C MET A 1 -0.38 -22.27 -6.90
N THR A 2 -0.25 -21.95 -5.61
CA THR A 2 0.16 -20.62 -5.15
C THR A 2 1.64 -20.51 -5.43
N GLN A 3 2.04 -19.76 -6.46
CA GLN A 3 3.45 -19.49 -6.71
C GLN A 3 3.97 -18.64 -5.55
N GLN A 4 4.67 -19.26 -4.61
CA GLN A 4 5.57 -18.54 -3.71
C GLN A 4 6.70 -17.99 -4.58
N THR A 5 6.50 -16.77 -5.07
CA THR A 5 7.56 -16.02 -5.75
C THR A 5 8.60 -15.70 -4.69
N THR A 6 9.78 -16.31 -4.77
CA THR A 6 10.94 -15.95 -3.94
C THR A 6 11.12 -14.43 -3.96
N ALA A 7 11.42 -13.84 -2.80
CA ALA A 7 11.69 -12.41 -2.73
C ALA A 7 12.93 -12.10 -3.59
N ASP A 8 12.78 -11.19 -4.55
CA ASP A 8 13.91 -10.57 -5.28
C ASP A 8 14.74 -9.77 -4.25
N ASP A 9 16.04 -9.57 -4.48
CA ASP A 9 16.89 -8.82 -3.52
C ASP A 9 16.54 -7.32 -3.43
N ARG A 10 15.58 -6.88 -4.25
CA ARG A 10 14.94 -5.56 -4.27
C ARG A 10 13.54 -5.53 -3.66
N ASP A 11 13.01 -6.66 -3.20
CA ASP A 11 11.69 -6.71 -2.57
C ASP A 11 11.83 -6.55 -1.04
N LEU A 12 10.97 -5.70 -0.45
CA LEU A 12 10.61 -5.78 0.97
C LEU A 12 9.22 -6.38 1.09
N VAL A 13 9.02 -7.28 2.05
CA VAL A 13 7.77 -8.02 2.22
C VAL A 13 7.33 -8.02 3.67
N ILE A 14 6.04 -7.77 3.89
CA ILE A 14 5.36 -8.00 5.16
C ILE A 14 4.12 -8.86 4.93
N THR A 15 3.95 -9.87 5.77
CA THR A 15 2.76 -10.73 5.78
C THR A 15 2.15 -10.72 7.17
N ARG A 16 0.83 -10.62 7.23
CA ARG A 16 0.02 -10.67 8.45
C ARG A 16 -1.24 -11.50 8.20
N HIS A 17 -1.65 -12.28 9.20
CA HIS A 17 -3.03 -12.75 9.27
C HIS A 17 -3.85 -11.65 9.93
N ILE A 18 -4.92 -11.22 9.28
CA ILE A 18 -5.83 -10.19 9.77
C ILE A 18 -7.22 -10.81 9.89
N ALA A 19 -7.83 -10.71 11.07
CA ALA A 19 -9.17 -11.21 11.35
C ALA A 19 -10.28 -10.31 10.75
N ALA A 20 -10.23 -10.12 9.43
CA ALA A 20 -11.20 -9.39 8.64
C ALA A 20 -11.36 -10.06 7.27
N SER A 21 -12.46 -9.79 6.57
CA SER A 21 -12.69 -10.34 5.24
C SER A 21 -11.75 -9.72 4.19
N PRO A 22 -11.42 -10.44 3.09
CA PRO A 22 -10.65 -9.87 2.00
C PRO A 22 -11.31 -8.63 1.40
N ASN A 23 -12.64 -8.61 1.37
CA ASN A 23 -13.42 -7.46 0.93
C ASN A 23 -13.22 -6.24 1.83
N ALA A 24 -13.28 -6.40 3.15
CA ALA A 24 -13.03 -5.29 4.09
C ALA A 24 -11.64 -4.68 3.88
N LEU A 25 -10.60 -5.52 3.72
CA LEU A 25 -9.25 -5.05 3.46
C LEU A 25 -9.11 -4.37 2.08
N PHE A 26 -9.75 -4.91 1.05
CA PHE A 26 -9.78 -4.30 -0.28
C PHE A 26 -10.45 -2.92 -0.24
N ARG A 27 -11.58 -2.79 0.46
CA ARG A 27 -12.26 -1.50 0.66
C ARG A 27 -11.34 -0.49 1.37
N CYS A 28 -10.65 -0.90 2.44
CA CYS A 28 -9.68 -0.04 3.14
C CYS A 28 -8.58 0.51 2.23
N TRP A 29 -8.17 -0.23 1.21
CA TRP A 29 -7.15 0.16 0.24
C TRP A 29 -7.66 1.00 -0.94
N THR A 30 -8.97 1.05 -1.17
CA THR A 30 -9.54 1.57 -2.42
C THR A 30 -10.58 2.67 -2.22
N GLU A 31 -11.14 2.80 -1.02
CA GLU A 31 -12.07 3.87 -0.69
C GLU A 31 -11.32 5.04 -0.03
N PRO A 32 -11.33 6.26 -0.63
CA PRO A 32 -10.62 7.42 -0.09
C PRO A 32 -10.94 7.71 1.39
N ALA A 33 -12.21 7.55 1.79
CA ALA A 33 -12.64 7.78 3.16
C ALA A 33 -12.02 6.78 4.17
N LEU A 34 -11.72 5.55 3.74
CA LEU A 34 -11.10 4.54 4.59
C LEU A 34 -9.57 4.69 4.61
N ILE A 35 -8.92 4.93 3.46
CA ILE A 35 -7.47 5.13 3.36
C ILE A 35 -6.99 6.18 4.37
N ARG A 36 -7.73 7.29 4.50
CA ARG A 36 -7.39 8.40 5.39
C ARG A 36 -7.26 8.03 6.87
N GLN A 37 -7.75 6.87 7.28
CA GLN A 37 -7.84 6.45 8.68
C GLN A 37 -6.67 5.56 9.13
N TRP A 38 -5.90 4.97 8.20
CA TRP A 38 -4.91 3.94 8.54
C TRP A 38 -3.58 3.99 7.78
N PHE A 39 -3.52 4.66 6.63
CA PHE A 39 -2.44 4.49 5.64
C PHE A 39 -1.06 5.00 6.07
N VAL A 40 -1.00 5.81 7.13
CA VAL A 40 0.25 6.34 7.70
C VAL A 40 0.29 6.11 9.20
N PRO A 41 1.49 5.90 9.79
CA PRO A 41 1.60 5.74 11.23
C PRO A 41 1.30 7.06 11.94
N ARG A 42 0.44 7.03 12.95
CA ARG A 42 0.25 8.20 13.82
C ARG A 42 1.61 8.61 14.45
N PRO A 43 1.88 9.91 14.65
CA PRO A 43 0.97 11.06 14.53
C PRO A 43 0.75 11.64 13.12
N TRP A 44 1.32 11.05 12.06
CA TRP A 44 1.02 11.48 10.70
C TRP A 44 -0.45 11.25 10.35
N THR A 45 -0.98 12.03 9.41
CA THR A 45 -2.35 11.91 8.92
C THR A 45 -2.39 11.97 7.39
N ILE A 46 -3.57 11.75 6.80
CA ILE A 46 -3.82 11.93 5.37
C ILE A 46 -4.71 13.17 5.16
N ALA A 47 -4.13 14.24 4.63
CA ALA A 47 -4.84 15.48 4.32
C ALA A 47 -5.92 15.25 3.25
N SER A 48 -5.57 14.56 2.17
CA SER A 48 -6.50 14.19 1.09
C SER A 48 -6.12 12.86 0.43
N ALA A 49 -7.12 12.20 -0.16
CA ALA A 49 -6.96 10.99 -0.93
C ALA A 49 -7.87 11.06 -2.17
N GLU A 50 -7.30 10.83 -3.35
CA GLU A 50 -7.99 10.77 -4.63
C GLU A 50 -7.66 9.43 -5.30
N ILE A 51 -8.70 8.71 -5.74
CA ILE A 51 -8.58 7.35 -6.26
C ILE A 51 -9.42 7.20 -7.54
N ASP A 52 -8.77 6.93 -8.66
CA ASP A 52 -9.41 6.44 -9.90
C ASP A 52 -9.17 4.93 -10.00
N LEU A 53 -10.06 4.14 -9.38
CA LEU A 53 -9.88 2.69 -9.19
C LEU A 53 -10.13 1.89 -10.48
N ARG A 54 -9.19 1.97 -11.42
CA ARG A 54 -9.13 1.17 -12.65
C ARG A 54 -7.68 1.02 -13.08
N VAL A 55 -7.37 0.02 -13.90
CA VAL A 55 -6.03 -0.10 -14.51
C VAL A 55 -5.72 1.15 -15.33
N GLY A 56 -4.54 1.73 -15.11
CA GLY A 56 -4.11 3.01 -15.67
C GLY A 56 -4.73 4.25 -14.99
N GLY A 57 -5.60 4.06 -14.01
CA GLY A 57 -6.15 5.14 -13.19
C GLY A 57 -5.12 5.68 -12.20
N ALA A 58 -5.16 6.99 -11.98
CA ALA A 58 -4.24 7.67 -11.06
C ALA A 58 -4.73 7.58 -9.60
N ASN A 59 -3.78 7.63 -8.66
CA ASN A 59 -4.03 7.88 -7.26
C ASN A 59 -3.15 9.02 -6.75
N LEU A 60 -3.68 9.77 -5.79
CA LEU A 60 -2.94 10.79 -5.05
C LEU A 60 -3.30 10.67 -3.58
N ILE A 61 -2.30 10.38 -2.75
CA ILE A 61 -2.41 10.37 -1.30
C ILE A 61 -1.52 11.49 -0.76
N VAL A 62 -2.13 12.50 -0.14
CA VAL A 62 -1.39 13.60 0.48
C VAL A 62 -1.20 13.29 1.96
N MET A 63 0.01 12.90 2.32
CA MET A 63 0.41 12.69 3.71
C MET A 63 0.65 14.03 4.38
N GLN A 64 0.30 14.16 5.66
CA GLN A 64 0.53 15.37 6.43
C GLN A 64 1.30 15.06 7.70
N SER A 65 2.39 15.82 7.92
CA SER A 65 3.20 15.72 9.13
C SER A 65 2.46 16.28 10.35
N PRO A 66 2.90 15.97 11.57
CA PRO A 66 2.34 16.56 12.79
C PRO A 66 2.42 18.10 12.84
N GLU A 67 3.40 18.68 12.15
CA GLU A 67 3.61 20.12 12.01
C GLU A 67 2.75 20.75 10.92
N GLY A 68 2.01 19.95 10.14
CA GLY A 68 1.12 20.38 9.07
C GLY A 68 1.75 20.42 7.68
N GLU A 69 2.98 19.94 7.51
CA GLU A 69 3.61 19.86 6.18
C GLU A 69 2.96 18.77 5.32
N GLU A 70 2.61 19.11 4.08
CA GLU A 70 1.95 18.19 3.15
C GLU A 70 2.91 17.60 2.13
N MET A 71 2.85 16.28 1.97
CA MET A 71 3.69 15.50 1.07
C MET A 71 2.81 14.71 0.08
N PRO A 72 2.69 15.14 -1.18
CA PRO A 72 1.87 14.46 -2.17
C PRO A 72 2.57 13.20 -2.70
N ASN A 73 1.91 12.06 -2.55
CA ASN A 73 2.35 10.77 -3.10
C ASN A 73 1.45 10.39 -4.27
N ARG A 74 2.00 10.46 -5.49
CA ARG A 74 1.28 10.16 -6.73
C ARG A 74 1.60 8.76 -7.20
N GLY A 75 0.63 8.11 -7.84
CA GLY A 75 0.85 6.84 -8.48
C GLY A 75 -0.22 6.47 -9.50
N VAL A 76 -0.02 5.30 -10.11
CA VAL A 76 -0.95 4.70 -11.08
C VAL A 76 -1.19 3.23 -10.72
N TYR A 77 -2.42 2.76 -10.89
CA TYR A 77 -2.78 1.35 -10.74
C TYR A 77 -2.39 0.54 -11.97
N LEU A 78 -1.70 -0.58 -11.74
CA LEU A 78 -1.22 -1.49 -12.78
C LEU A 78 -2.11 -2.73 -12.91
N GLU A 79 -2.68 -3.20 -11.81
CA GLU A 79 -3.56 -4.38 -11.77
C GLU A 79 -4.54 -4.24 -10.60
N ILE A 80 -5.80 -4.58 -10.85
CA ILE A 80 -6.85 -4.58 -9.82
C ILE A 80 -7.65 -5.87 -9.99
N VAL A 81 -7.62 -6.72 -8.97
CA VAL A 81 -8.46 -7.91 -8.85
C VAL A 81 -9.27 -7.73 -7.57
N PRO A 82 -10.58 -7.44 -7.67
CA PRO A 82 -11.44 -7.20 -6.51
C PRO A 82 -11.25 -8.25 -5.42
N ASP A 83 -11.13 -7.80 -4.17
CA ASP A 83 -10.99 -8.60 -2.95
C ASP A 83 -9.77 -9.54 -2.93
N ARG A 84 -8.82 -9.39 -3.87
CA ARG A 84 -7.71 -10.33 -4.05
C ARG A 84 -6.36 -9.68 -4.26
N LYS A 85 -6.28 -8.62 -5.06
CA LYS A 85 -5.00 -8.02 -5.44
C LYS A 85 -5.11 -6.58 -5.90
N ILE A 86 -4.13 -5.76 -5.49
CA ILE A 86 -3.92 -4.41 -5.98
C ILE A 86 -2.43 -4.27 -6.32
N VAL A 87 -2.13 -3.78 -7.52
CA VAL A 87 -0.76 -3.40 -7.91
C VAL A 87 -0.76 -1.95 -8.31
N PHE A 88 0.18 -1.18 -7.78
CA PHE A 88 0.35 0.23 -8.08
C PHE A 88 1.84 0.61 -8.12
N THR A 89 2.15 1.76 -8.72
CA THR A 89 3.52 2.27 -8.79
C THR A 89 3.55 3.79 -8.73
N ASP A 90 4.65 4.34 -8.25
CA ASP A 90 4.99 5.77 -8.32
C ASP A 90 5.81 6.13 -9.57
N ALA A 91 6.06 5.18 -10.47
CA ALA A 91 6.81 5.43 -11.70
C ALA A 91 6.10 6.38 -12.68
N TYR A 92 4.80 6.61 -12.48
CA TYR A 92 3.98 7.54 -13.23
C TYR A 92 3.14 8.38 -12.28
N ILE A 93 2.99 9.66 -12.57
CA ILE A 93 2.21 10.59 -11.74
C ILE A 93 0.74 10.70 -12.15
N HIS A 94 0.43 10.39 -13.41
CA HIS A 94 -0.91 10.22 -13.98
C HIS A 94 -0.77 9.62 -15.39
N ALA A 95 -1.67 8.70 -15.77
CA ALA A 95 -1.65 8.05 -17.08
C ALA A 95 -0.22 7.59 -17.49
N TRP A 96 0.34 8.15 -18.57
CA TRP A 96 1.67 7.81 -19.09
C TRP A 96 2.73 8.86 -18.81
N THR A 97 2.47 9.79 -17.89
CA THR A 97 3.44 10.83 -17.52
C THR A 97 4.41 10.27 -16.48
N PRO A 98 5.71 10.08 -16.82
CA PRO A 98 6.67 9.50 -15.90
C PRO A 98 6.90 10.40 -14.69
N SER A 99 7.20 9.81 -13.54
CA SER A 99 7.73 10.54 -12.40
C SER A 99 9.22 10.84 -12.59
N GLU A 100 9.72 11.89 -11.93
CA GLU A 100 11.13 12.26 -11.99
C GLU A 100 12.03 11.21 -11.32
N LYS A 101 11.50 10.58 -10.26
CA LYS A 101 12.22 9.59 -9.45
C LYS A 101 11.30 8.42 -9.09
N PRO A 102 11.16 7.41 -9.99
CA PRO A 102 10.46 6.18 -9.64
C PRO A 102 11.18 5.52 -8.47
N PHE A 103 10.42 5.07 -7.47
CA PHE A 103 10.98 4.43 -6.29
C PHE A 103 10.49 3.00 -6.13
N MET A 104 9.19 2.73 -6.37
CA MET A 104 8.65 1.39 -6.13
C MET A 104 7.42 0.99 -6.93
N THR A 105 7.19 -0.33 -6.93
CA THR A 105 5.91 -0.97 -7.27
C THR A 105 5.40 -1.71 -6.04
N GLY A 106 4.21 -1.33 -5.58
CA GLY A 106 3.50 -2.00 -4.50
C GLY A 106 2.61 -3.12 -5.04
N ILE A 107 2.72 -4.31 -4.44
CA ILE A 107 1.90 -5.49 -4.75
C ILE A 107 1.23 -5.93 -3.45
N ILE A 108 -0.07 -5.69 -3.37
CA ILE A 108 -0.90 -6.01 -2.21
C ILE A 108 -1.78 -7.20 -2.56
N THR A 109 -1.75 -8.24 -1.74
CA THR A 109 -2.61 -9.41 -1.91
C THR A 109 -3.45 -9.67 -0.67
N PHE A 110 -4.66 -10.16 -0.92
CA PHE A 110 -5.65 -10.56 0.06
C PHE A 110 -6.03 -12.01 -0.24
N GLU A 111 -5.54 -12.93 0.59
CA GLU A 111 -5.80 -14.36 0.41
C GLU A 111 -6.70 -14.85 1.56
N PRO A 112 -7.92 -15.32 1.27
CA PRO A 112 -8.79 -15.85 2.31
C PRO A 112 -8.12 -17.01 3.05
N GLU A 113 -8.19 -17.00 4.38
CA GLU A 113 -7.74 -18.07 5.26
C GLU A 113 -8.78 -18.32 6.35
N ASP A 114 -8.66 -19.42 7.09
CA ASP A 114 -9.55 -19.69 8.22
C ASP A 114 -9.47 -18.53 9.23
N GLY A 115 -10.63 -17.99 9.58
CA GLY A 115 -10.75 -16.90 10.55
C GLY A 115 -10.28 -15.52 10.07
N GLY A 116 -9.96 -15.34 8.78
CA GLY A 116 -9.55 -14.01 8.29
C GLY A 116 -8.94 -14.01 6.89
N THR A 117 -7.91 -13.16 6.73
CA THR A 117 -7.21 -12.96 5.48
C THR A 117 -5.71 -12.92 5.71
N ARG A 118 -4.95 -13.67 4.92
CA ARG A 118 -3.51 -13.44 4.75
C ARG A 118 -3.30 -12.21 3.89
N TYR A 119 -2.99 -11.13 4.55
CA TYR A 119 -2.58 -9.87 3.95
C TYR A 119 -1.08 -9.90 3.68
N THR A 120 -0.67 -9.66 2.43
CA THR A 120 0.74 -9.49 2.09
C THR A 120 0.92 -8.18 1.34
N ALA A 121 1.83 -7.34 1.83
CA ALA A 121 2.35 -6.23 1.06
C ALA A 121 3.79 -6.53 0.66
N ARG A 122 4.03 -6.53 -0.65
CA ARG A 122 5.35 -6.62 -1.26
C ARG A 122 5.65 -5.30 -1.94
N VAL A 123 6.74 -4.66 -1.55
CA VAL A 123 7.22 -3.42 -2.15
C VAL A 123 8.49 -3.73 -2.92
N ARG A 124 8.40 -3.66 -4.24
CA ARG A 124 9.52 -3.88 -5.15
C ARG A 124 10.17 -2.55 -5.50
N HIS A 125 11.47 -2.43 -5.24
CA HIS A 125 12.23 -1.22 -5.51
C HIS A 125 12.91 -1.27 -6.86
N TRP A 126 13.22 -0.09 -7.41
CA TRP A 126 13.94 0.02 -8.67
C TRP A 126 15.37 -0.54 -8.57
N THR A 127 16.06 -0.19 -7.47
CA THR A 127 17.42 -0.64 -7.17
C THR A 127 17.51 -1.26 -5.79
N LYS A 128 18.56 -2.06 -5.56
CA LYS A 128 18.87 -2.59 -4.23
C LYS A 128 19.20 -1.48 -3.24
N THR A 129 19.88 -0.42 -3.69
CA THR A 129 20.19 0.75 -2.85
C THR A 129 18.93 1.43 -2.34
N ASP A 130 17.92 1.61 -3.19
CA ASP A 130 16.63 2.17 -2.78
C ASP A 130 15.92 1.26 -1.77
N ARG A 131 15.99 -0.07 -2.00
CA ARG A 131 15.46 -1.06 -1.05
C ARG A 131 16.14 -0.96 0.32
N ASP A 132 17.47 -0.98 0.33
CA ASP A 132 18.28 -0.89 1.56
C ASP A 132 18.00 0.42 2.32
N ALA A 133 17.86 1.54 1.59
CA ALA A 133 17.51 2.82 2.18
C ALA A 133 16.10 2.81 2.79
N HIS A 134 15.10 2.25 2.10
CA HIS A 134 13.74 2.14 2.63
C HIS A 134 13.68 1.28 3.89
N GLU A 135 14.41 0.17 3.90
CA GLU A 135 14.53 -0.71 5.05
C GLU A 135 15.14 0.03 6.26
N GLN A 136 16.23 0.77 6.05
CA GLN A 136 16.87 1.59 7.08
C GLN A 136 15.99 2.73 7.60
N MET A 137 15.11 3.29 6.76
CA MET A 137 14.11 4.28 7.16
C MET A 137 12.97 3.68 8.01
N GLY A 138 13.01 2.38 8.31
CA GLY A 138 12.07 1.74 9.23
C GLY A 138 10.86 1.12 8.55
N PHE A 139 10.98 0.65 7.29
CA PHE A 139 9.90 -0.01 6.54
C PHE A 139 9.07 -0.97 7.39
N HIS A 140 9.72 -1.90 8.10
CA HIS A 140 9.03 -2.94 8.86
C HIS A 140 8.24 -2.40 10.06
N GLU A 141 8.78 -1.37 10.72
CA GLU A 141 8.12 -0.73 11.86
C GLU A 141 6.94 0.12 11.38
N GLY A 142 7.19 1.03 10.43
CA GLY A 142 6.16 1.92 9.89
C GLY A 142 5.01 1.15 9.23
N TRP A 143 5.33 0.15 8.40
CA TRP A 143 4.31 -0.70 7.78
C TRP A 143 3.60 -1.58 8.80
N GLY A 144 4.30 -2.05 9.84
CA GLY A 144 3.71 -2.79 10.95
C GLY A 144 2.62 -1.99 11.65
N GLN A 145 2.92 -0.74 12.03
CA GLN A 145 1.95 0.16 12.65
C GLN A 145 0.75 0.43 11.73
N CYS A 146 0.99 0.66 10.44
CA CYS A 146 -0.11 0.82 9.46
C CYS A 146 -0.96 -0.45 9.34
N ALA A 147 -0.35 -1.64 9.37
CA ALA A 147 -1.06 -2.91 9.30
C ALA A 147 -1.94 -3.16 10.54
N ASP A 148 -1.49 -2.74 11.72
CA ASP A 148 -2.30 -2.81 12.95
C ASP A 148 -3.51 -1.85 12.87
N GLN A 149 -3.29 -0.62 12.37
CA GLN A 149 -4.37 0.34 12.11
C GLN A 149 -5.37 -0.19 11.07
N LEU A 150 -4.87 -0.80 9.99
CA LEU A 150 -5.68 -1.44 8.96
C LEU A 150 -6.54 -2.57 9.54
N ALA A 151 -5.95 -3.42 10.37
CA ALA A 151 -6.66 -4.53 11.01
C ALA A 151 -7.79 -4.02 11.91
N ALA A 152 -7.51 -2.99 12.73
CA ALA A 152 -8.51 -2.39 13.60
C ALA A 152 -9.67 -1.77 12.81
N LEU A 153 -9.38 -1.05 11.71
CA LEU A 153 -10.40 -0.46 10.85
C LEU A 153 -11.22 -1.53 10.13
N ALA A 154 -10.57 -2.50 9.51
CA ALA A 154 -11.23 -3.55 8.73
C ALA A 154 -12.16 -4.43 9.59
N ALA A 155 -11.89 -4.58 10.88
CA ALA A 155 -12.76 -5.28 11.83
C ALA A 155 -14.10 -4.56 12.10
N THR A 156 -14.22 -3.29 11.70
CA THR A 156 -15.46 -2.50 11.85
C THR A 156 -16.36 -2.49 10.62
N LEU A 157 -15.91 -3.11 9.51
CA LEU A 157 -16.60 -3.18 8.22
C LEU A 157 -17.31 -4.52 8.03
#